data_AF-A0AAE1VYA6-F1
#
_entry.id   AF-A0AAE1VYA6-F1
#
_cell.length_a   1.000
_cell.length_b   1.000
_cell.length_c   1.000
_cell.angle_alpha   90.00
_cell.angle_beta   90.00
_cell.angle_gamma   90.00
#
_symmetry.space_group_name_H-M   'P 1'
#
loop_
_entity.id
_entity.type
_entity.pdbx_description
1 polymer ?
#
loop_
_entity_poly.entity_id
_entity_poly.type
_entity_poly.pdbx_seq_one_letter_code
_entity_poly.pdbx_strand_id
1 'polypeptide(L)'
;MAQPWSTYSPIPRGPQLTGTTPMATLSEVIEDNMWNWPLITDIAHLEIIQNLPPIHTGCDVITWDSNGGEFTNAEAYHLFRPPGPKVGWHSLFLGPFKIPRNSFILWLAILGRLSTMDKKWLQQLDGHCILCTDGSLETHDHLFFACRFSRLCLGTIRRHIRFHWPYVDWQSGIMWATSRWRGNHVVNAAYRSLLASLIYHLWQERNFRKFQHKTRAPSIIGSLVIEEVKRRILSASLHHSISTQGLY
;
A
#
# COMPACT_ATOMS: atom_id res chain seq x y z
N MET A 1 26.91 24.22 -2.11
CA MET A 1 26.31 25.52 -1.74
C MET A 1 24.83 25.28 -1.57
N ALA A 2 24.35 25.19 -0.33
CA ALA A 2 22.92 25.12 -0.06
C ALA A 2 22.30 26.48 -0.40
N GLN A 3 21.18 26.50 -1.12
CA GLN A 3 20.44 27.75 -1.31
C GLN A 3 19.88 28.20 0.05
N PRO A 4 19.98 29.48 0.41
CA PRO A 4 19.59 29.99 1.74
C PRO A 4 18.09 29.83 2.03
N TRP A 5 17.29 29.57 1.00
CA TRP A 5 15.85 29.34 1.10
C TRP A 5 15.57 27.92 0.61
N SER A 6 15.39 26.98 1.53
CA SER A 6 15.08 25.59 1.20
C SER A 6 13.66 25.45 0.61
N THR A 7 13.37 24.31 -0.01
CA THR A 7 12.10 23.92 -0.66
C THR A 7 10.85 24.01 0.24
N TYR A 8 11.03 24.33 1.53
CA TYR A 8 9.98 24.54 2.53
C TYR A 8 9.91 26.00 2.99
N SER A 9 10.53 26.94 2.27
CA SER A 9 10.37 28.35 2.55
C SER A 9 8.89 28.72 2.46
N PRO A 10 8.33 29.42 3.47
CA PRO A 10 6.95 29.88 3.43
C PRO A 10 6.71 30.86 2.27
N ILE A 11 7.77 31.33 1.59
CA ILE A 11 7.77 32.23 0.44
C ILE A 11 7.72 31.40 -0.86
N PRO A 12 6.55 31.20 -1.49
CA PRO A 12 6.33 30.22 -2.56
C PRO A 12 7.08 30.52 -3.87
N ARG A 13 7.71 31.71 -4.00
CA ARG A 13 8.41 32.16 -5.21
C ARG A 13 9.81 32.73 -4.95
N GLY A 14 10.34 32.57 -3.73
CA GLY A 14 11.65 33.06 -3.33
C GLY A 14 11.73 34.58 -3.09
N PRO A 15 12.90 35.08 -2.64
CA PRO A 15 13.09 36.45 -2.13
C PRO A 15 12.96 37.56 -3.20
N GLN A 16 12.89 37.20 -4.48
CA GLN A 16 12.81 38.18 -5.57
C GLN A 16 11.54 39.05 -5.51
N LEU A 17 10.50 38.57 -4.84
CA LEU A 17 9.22 39.27 -4.68
C LEU A 17 9.08 39.96 -3.32
N THR A 18 10.06 39.83 -2.42
CA THR A 18 10.10 40.51 -1.12
C THR A 18 10.82 41.86 -1.16
N GLY A 19 11.23 42.32 -2.34
CA GLY A 19 12.02 43.55 -2.50
C GLY A 19 13.47 43.41 -2.01
N THR A 20 13.91 42.20 -1.66
CA THR A 20 15.27 41.88 -1.21
C THR A 20 16.11 41.32 -2.36
N THR A 21 17.43 41.32 -2.22
CA THR A 21 18.31 40.73 -3.24
C THR A 21 18.18 39.19 -3.23
N PRO A 22 18.47 38.50 -4.34
CA PRO A 22 18.44 37.03 -4.37
C PRO A 22 19.40 36.35 -3.39
N MET A 23 20.41 37.08 -2.90
CA MET A 23 21.40 36.61 -1.92
C MET A 23 21.14 37.12 -0.51
N ALA A 24 20.04 37.85 -0.31
CA ALA A 24 19.67 38.38 1.00
C ALA A 24 19.54 37.26 2.02
N THR A 25 20.18 37.44 3.17
CA THR A 25 20.07 36.55 4.31
C THR A 25 18.88 36.93 5.18
N LEU A 26 18.42 36.01 6.03
CA LEU A 26 17.35 36.30 6.97
C LEU A 26 17.72 37.45 7.95
N SER A 27 19.00 37.61 8.28
CA SER A 27 19.49 38.68 9.14
C SER A 27 19.33 40.08 8.55
N GLU A 28 19.18 40.23 7.23
CA GLU A 28 18.97 41.54 6.59
C GLU A 28 17.56 42.10 6.83
N VAL A 29 16.61 41.22 7.15
CA VAL A 29 15.19 41.58 7.39
C VAL A 29 14.82 41.44 8.87
N ILE A 30 15.82 41.35 9.75
CA ILE A 30 15.66 41.28 11.20
C ILE A 30 16.44 42.43 11.82
N GLU A 31 15.73 43.37 12.42
CA GLU A 31 16.31 44.51 13.12
C GLU A 31 15.65 44.63 14.50
N ASP A 32 16.44 44.75 15.56
CA ASP A 32 15.95 44.84 16.96
C ASP A 32 14.95 43.73 17.36
N ASN A 33 15.18 42.49 16.91
CA ASN A 33 14.26 41.34 17.09
C ASN A 33 12.87 41.57 16.50
N MET A 34 12.76 42.41 15.47
CA MET A 34 11.54 42.67 14.72
C MET A 34 11.76 42.34 13.24
N TRP A 35 10.71 41.86 12.59
CA TRP A 35 10.68 41.67 11.14
C TRP A 35 10.64 43.03 10.45
N ASN A 36 11.70 43.38 9.72
CA ASN A 36 11.80 44.61 8.95
C ASN A 36 11.91 44.27 7.45
N TRP A 37 10.75 44.11 6.81
CA TRP A 37 10.69 43.78 5.38
C TRP A 37 10.64 45.05 4.51
N PRO A 38 11.25 45.03 3.31
CA PRO A 38 11.08 46.10 2.32
C PRO A 38 9.62 46.25 1.88
N LEU A 39 9.33 47.21 1.01
CA LEU A 39 8.00 47.33 0.43
C LEU A 39 7.67 46.08 -0.41
N ILE A 40 6.69 45.31 0.04
CA ILE A 40 6.21 44.12 -0.65
C ILE A 40 4.92 44.46 -1.36
N THR A 41 4.91 44.24 -2.68
CA THR A 41 3.77 44.50 -3.55
C THR A 41 2.96 43.26 -3.86
N ASP A 42 3.49 42.07 -3.55
CA ASP A 42 2.82 40.79 -3.75
C ASP A 42 1.94 40.43 -2.54
N ILE A 43 0.64 40.24 -2.79
CA ILE A 43 -0.37 39.98 -1.76
C ILE A 43 -0.11 38.66 -1.02
N ALA A 44 0.34 37.61 -1.72
CA ALA A 44 0.61 36.33 -1.08
C ALA A 44 1.78 36.43 -0.09
N HIS A 45 2.80 37.22 -0.41
CA HIS A 45 3.92 37.48 0.49
C HIS A 45 3.53 38.32 1.70
N LEU A 46 2.63 39.29 1.51
CA LEU A 46 2.08 40.08 2.62
C LEU A 46 1.32 39.21 3.63
N GLU A 47 0.49 38.27 3.17
CA GLU A 47 -0.22 37.33 4.05
C GLU A 47 0.75 36.46 4.87
N ILE A 48 1.83 36.01 4.27
CA ILE A 48 2.86 35.21 4.96
C ILE A 48 3.55 36.05 6.05
N ILE A 49 3.97 37.26 5.71
CA ILE A 49 4.76 38.13 6.61
C ILE A 49 3.94 38.63 7.78
N GLN A 50 2.66 38.91 7.58
CA GLN A 50 1.74 39.27 8.66
C GLN A 50 1.54 38.14 9.68
N ASN A 51 1.79 36.89 9.29
CA ASN A 51 1.65 35.71 10.14
C ASN A 51 2.99 35.16 10.64
N LEU A 52 4.10 35.89 10.48
CA LEU A 52 5.39 35.44 10.99
C LEU A 52 5.40 35.44 12.53
N PRO A 53 6.01 34.42 13.16
CA PRO A 53 6.11 34.35 14.60
C PRO A 53 7.03 35.47 15.14
N PRO A 54 6.85 35.89 16.41
CA PRO A 54 7.76 36.83 17.05
C PRO A 54 9.18 36.25 17.09
N ILE A 55 10.18 37.12 16.94
CA ILE A 55 11.58 36.72 17.03
C ILE A 55 11.97 36.67 18.50
N HIS A 56 12.50 35.53 18.93
CA HIS A 56 12.98 35.31 20.29
C HIS A 56 14.48 35.60 20.39
N THR A 57 14.93 36.09 21.54
CA THR A 57 16.36 36.27 21.81
C THR A 57 17.02 34.93 22.11
N GLY A 58 18.18 34.66 21.51
CA GLY A 58 18.96 33.44 21.74
C GLY A 58 19.78 32.98 20.54
N CYS A 59 20.40 31.80 20.66
CA CYS A 59 21.00 31.12 19.52
C CYS A 59 19.91 30.39 18.73
N ASP A 60 20.06 30.32 17.41
CA ASP A 60 19.19 29.51 16.56
C ASP A 60 19.27 28.03 16.97
N VAL A 61 18.11 27.43 17.22
CA VAL A 61 17.98 26.01 17.50
C VAL A 61 16.99 25.42 16.51
N ILE A 62 17.38 24.31 15.87
CA ILE A 62 16.46 23.53 15.04
C ILE A 62 15.52 22.78 15.99
N THR A 63 14.27 23.19 16.03
CA THR A 63 13.21 22.51 16.78
C THR A 63 12.27 21.80 15.81
N TRP A 64 11.73 20.67 16.28
CA TRP A 64 10.59 20.04 15.63
C TRP A 64 9.33 20.54 16.32
N ASP A 65 8.36 21.04 15.55
CA ASP A 65 7.07 21.45 16.09
C ASP A 65 6.31 20.21 16.57
N SER A 66 6.22 20.07 17.88
CA SER A 66 5.45 19.04 18.59
C SER A 66 4.40 19.77 19.43
N ASN A 67 3.20 19.20 19.51
CA ASN A 67 2.07 19.77 20.25
C ASN A 67 2.29 19.73 21.79
N GLY A 68 3.31 20.42 22.28
CA GLY A 68 3.66 20.55 23.70
C GLY A 68 4.48 19.41 24.31
N GLY A 69 5.05 18.50 23.52
CA GLY A 69 5.81 17.32 24.00
C GLY A 69 7.17 17.12 23.31
N GLU A 70 7.90 16.05 23.65
CA GLU A 70 9.07 15.66 22.86
C GLU A 70 8.64 15.12 21.49
N PHE A 71 9.23 15.65 20.43
CA PHE A 71 8.96 15.17 19.08
C PHE A 71 9.42 13.71 18.91
N THR A 72 8.51 12.88 18.43
CA THR A 72 8.72 11.44 18.30
C THR A 72 9.00 11.03 16.86
N ASN A 73 9.67 9.88 16.68
CA ASN A 73 9.81 9.25 15.36
C ASN A 73 8.45 8.95 14.70
N ALA A 74 7.39 8.76 15.49
CA ALA A 74 6.04 8.54 14.98
C ALA A 74 5.47 9.82 14.35
N GLU A 75 5.64 10.97 15.00
CA GLU A 75 5.24 12.27 14.46
C GLU A 75 6.04 12.62 13.20
N ALA A 76 7.36 12.36 13.20
CA ALA A 76 8.17 12.48 11.99
C ALA A 76 7.63 11.66 10.83
N TYR A 77 7.28 10.39 11.09
CA TYR A 77 6.73 9.52 10.06
C TYR A 77 5.38 10.01 9.54
N HIS A 78 4.51 10.52 10.42
CA HIS A 78 3.22 11.09 10.03
C HIS A 78 3.37 12.38 9.23
N LEU A 79 4.37 13.21 9.54
CA LEU A 79 4.69 14.43 8.81
C LEU A 79 5.15 14.13 7.38
N PHE A 80 6.11 13.20 7.22
CA PHE A 80 6.60 12.81 5.89
C PHE A 80 5.62 11.95 5.11
N ARG A 81 4.73 11.23 5.81
CA ARG A 81 3.79 10.30 5.20
C ARG A 81 2.40 10.47 5.82
N PRO A 82 1.67 11.53 5.43
CA PRO A 82 0.32 11.76 5.93
C PRO A 82 -0.56 10.53 5.67
N PRO A 83 -1.46 10.17 6.60
CA PRO A 83 -2.35 9.03 6.44
C PRO A 83 -3.16 9.15 5.15
N GLY A 84 -3.08 8.13 4.30
CA GLY A 84 -3.94 8.03 3.10
C GLY A 84 -5.40 7.74 3.47
N PRO A 85 -6.30 7.73 2.47
CA PRO A 85 -7.70 7.40 2.70
C PRO A 85 -7.86 6.01 3.32
N LYS A 86 -8.81 5.86 4.23
CA LYS A 86 -9.12 4.56 4.84
C LYS A 86 -9.61 3.60 3.76
N VAL A 87 -8.95 2.46 3.63
CA VAL A 87 -9.29 1.42 2.65
C VAL A 87 -9.89 0.20 3.35
N GLY A 88 -11.01 -0.32 2.83
CA GLY A 88 -11.68 -1.49 3.43
C GLY A 88 -10.84 -2.76 3.36
N TRP A 89 -10.10 -2.95 2.27
CA TRP A 89 -9.35 -4.17 1.99
C TRP A 89 -8.18 -4.43 2.95
N HIS A 90 -7.78 -3.46 3.79
CA HIS A 90 -6.70 -3.67 4.76
C HIS A 90 -7.02 -4.83 5.72
N SER A 91 -8.30 -5.10 5.97
CA SER A 91 -8.74 -6.19 6.84
C SER A 91 -8.35 -7.57 6.32
N LEU A 92 -8.09 -7.72 5.02
CA LEU A 92 -7.61 -8.98 4.41
C LEU A 92 -6.21 -9.36 4.88
N PHE A 93 -5.45 -8.41 5.44
CA PHE A 93 -4.09 -8.62 5.93
C PHE A 93 -4.00 -8.83 7.44
N LEU A 94 -5.16 -8.94 8.11
CA LEU A 94 -5.25 -9.14 9.56
C LEU A 94 -5.41 -10.62 9.92
N GLY A 95 -4.80 -11.02 11.04
CA GLY A 95 -4.99 -12.33 11.66
C GLY A 95 -3.70 -13.15 11.84
N PRO A 96 -3.78 -14.24 12.62
CA PRO A 96 -2.62 -15.05 13.04
C PRO A 96 -1.96 -15.82 11.89
N PHE A 97 -2.74 -16.25 10.89
CA PHE A 97 -2.28 -17.15 9.82
C PHE A 97 -1.68 -16.43 8.61
N LYS A 98 -1.28 -15.17 8.80
CA LYS A 98 -0.62 -14.40 7.75
C LYS A 98 0.67 -15.07 7.32
N ILE A 99 0.87 -15.18 6.00
CA ILE A 99 2.12 -15.58 5.38
C ILE A 99 2.68 -14.33 4.68
N PRO A 100 3.81 -13.75 5.13
CA PRO A 100 4.28 -12.45 4.65
C PRO A 100 4.43 -12.37 3.13
N ARG A 101 5.10 -13.36 2.49
CA ARG A 101 5.29 -13.37 1.03
C ARG A 101 3.96 -13.39 0.25
N ASN A 102 2.98 -14.15 0.73
CA ASN A 102 1.67 -14.27 0.09
C ASN A 102 0.88 -12.96 0.25
N SER A 103 0.95 -12.37 1.44
CA SER A 103 0.30 -11.09 1.77
C SER A 103 0.86 -9.95 0.94
N PHE A 104 2.17 -9.94 0.73
CA PHE A 104 2.83 -8.95 -0.11
C PHE A 104 2.36 -9.02 -1.57
N ILE A 105 2.27 -10.23 -2.15
CA ILE A 105 1.77 -10.40 -3.52
C ILE A 105 0.28 -10.04 -3.61
N LEU A 106 -0.55 -10.42 -2.64
CA LEU A 106 -1.96 -10.01 -2.61
C LEU A 106 -2.10 -8.48 -2.54
N TRP A 107 -1.30 -7.81 -1.71
CA TRP A 107 -1.29 -6.35 -1.62
C TRP A 107 -0.93 -5.69 -2.95
N LEU A 108 0.11 -6.18 -3.63
CA LEU A 108 0.46 -5.71 -4.97
C LEU A 108 -0.64 -5.97 -6.00
N ALA A 109 -1.32 -7.11 -5.92
CA ALA A 109 -2.44 -7.45 -6.81
C ALA A 109 -3.62 -6.49 -6.61
N ILE A 110 -3.98 -6.18 -5.35
CA ILE A 110 -5.07 -5.25 -5.03
C ILE A 110 -4.74 -3.84 -5.52
N LEU A 111 -3.47 -3.43 -5.45
CA LEU A 111 -3.02 -2.13 -5.97
C LEU A 111 -2.81 -2.10 -7.50
N GLY A 112 -3.03 -3.21 -8.22
CA GLY A 112 -2.76 -3.31 -9.66
C GLY A 112 -1.26 -3.13 -10.00
N ARG A 113 -0.37 -3.42 -9.06
CA ARG A 113 1.09 -3.19 -9.19
C ARG A 113 1.86 -4.40 -9.68
N LEU A 114 1.25 -5.58 -9.75
CA LEU A 114 1.89 -6.75 -10.36
C LEU A 114 2.16 -6.51 -11.85
N SER A 115 3.25 -7.09 -12.37
CA SER A 115 3.67 -6.93 -13.76
C SER A 115 2.89 -7.86 -14.71
N THR A 116 1.59 -7.63 -14.80
CA THR A 116 0.71 -8.21 -15.82
C THR A 116 0.86 -7.44 -17.14
N MET A 117 0.41 -8.03 -18.26
CA MET A 117 0.50 -7.41 -19.60
C MET A 117 -0.46 -6.22 -19.80
N ASP A 118 -1.16 -5.78 -18.75
CA ASP A 118 -2.03 -4.59 -18.74
C ASP A 118 -1.25 -3.26 -18.65
N LYS A 119 0.08 -3.31 -18.53
CA LYS A 119 0.93 -2.11 -18.51
C LYS A 119 1.25 -1.65 -19.93
N LYS A 120 1.02 -0.36 -20.22
CA LYS A 120 1.16 0.26 -21.57
C LYS A 120 2.50 -0.04 -22.27
N TRP A 121 3.59 -0.18 -21.54
CA TRP A 121 4.91 -0.48 -22.12
C TRP A 121 5.15 -1.97 -22.45
N LEU A 122 4.23 -2.87 -22.06
CA LEU A 122 4.26 -4.29 -22.41
C LEU A 122 3.31 -4.65 -23.58
N GLN A 123 2.59 -3.66 -24.13
CA GLN A 123 1.60 -3.84 -25.20
C GLN A 123 2.16 -4.38 -26.52
N GLN A 124 3.49 -4.37 -26.71
CA GLN A 124 4.15 -4.94 -27.90
C GLN A 124 4.37 -6.45 -27.81
N LEU A 125 4.08 -7.08 -26.66
CA LEU A 125 4.19 -8.52 -26.46
C LEU A 125 2.83 -9.20 -26.63
N ASP A 126 2.85 -10.48 -26.98
CA ASP A 126 1.65 -11.31 -27.03
C ASP A 126 0.91 -11.24 -25.68
N GLY A 127 -0.27 -10.59 -25.70
CA GLY A 127 -1.01 -10.19 -24.51
C GLY A 127 -1.89 -11.30 -23.94
N HIS A 128 -1.88 -12.49 -24.53
CA HIS A 128 -2.71 -13.61 -24.09
C HIS A 128 -2.25 -14.21 -22.76
N CYS A 129 -3.21 -14.72 -21.99
CA CYS A 129 -2.95 -15.36 -20.71
C CYS A 129 -2.25 -16.71 -20.90
N ILE A 130 -1.01 -16.84 -20.42
CA ILE A 130 -0.23 -18.08 -20.49
C ILE A 130 -0.77 -19.22 -19.59
N LEU A 131 -1.74 -18.93 -18.71
CA LEU A 131 -2.32 -19.94 -17.83
C LEU A 131 -3.38 -20.80 -18.54
N CYS A 132 -4.05 -20.28 -19.56
CA CYS A 132 -5.11 -20.97 -20.29
C CYS A 132 -4.86 -20.95 -21.80
N THR A 133 -5.67 -21.73 -22.52
CA THR A 133 -5.65 -21.81 -23.99
C THR A 133 -6.88 -21.12 -24.60
N ASP A 134 -7.58 -20.31 -23.81
CA ASP A 134 -8.89 -19.74 -24.17
C ASP A 134 -8.78 -18.46 -25.03
N GLY A 135 -7.57 -18.05 -25.43
CA GLY A 135 -7.34 -16.84 -26.22
C GLY A 135 -7.71 -15.53 -25.50
N SER A 136 -7.83 -15.56 -24.16
CA SER A 136 -8.16 -14.37 -23.37
C SER A 136 -6.91 -13.53 -23.07
N LEU A 137 -7.05 -12.21 -23.00
CA LEU A 137 -5.96 -11.30 -22.61
C LEU A 137 -5.60 -11.45 -21.12
N GLU A 138 -4.31 -11.31 -20.80
CA GLU A 138 -3.79 -11.32 -19.44
C GLU A 138 -4.07 -9.99 -18.74
N THR A 139 -5.19 -9.94 -18.01
CA THR A 139 -5.50 -8.87 -17.05
C THR A 139 -5.48 -9.42 -15.62
N HIS A 140 -5.41 -8.57 -14.60
CA HIS A 140 -5.57 -9.01 -13.20
C HIS A 140 -6.89 -9.78 -12.99
N ASP A 141 -7.98 -9.27 -13.59
CA ASP A 141 -9.29 -9.90 -13.53
C ASP A 141 -9.29 -11.32 -14.11
N HIS A 142 -8.77 -11.45 -15.33
CA HIS A 142 -8.65 -12.74 -15.98
C HIS A 142 -7.71 -13.66 -15.20
N LEU A 143 -6.49 -13.21 -14.90
CA LEU A 143 -5.45 -14.02 -14.27
C LEU A 143 -5.93 -14.67 -12.96
N PHE A 144 -6.64 -13.92 -12.11
CA PHE A 144 -6.98 -14.40 -10.77
C PHE A 144 -8.35 -15.08 -10.67
N PHE A 145 -9.41 -14.56 -11.30
CA PHE A 145 -10.77 -15.11 -11.13
C PHE A 145 -11.51 -15.51 -12.41
N ALA A 146 -11.21 -14.93 -13.58
CA ALA A 146 -11.89 -15.31 -14.82
C ALA A 146 -11.24 -16.51 -15.55
N CYS A 147 -9.92 -16.67 -15.43
CA CYS A 147 -9.14 -17.70 -16.11
C CYS A 147 -9.59 -19.11 -15.73
N ARG A 148 -9.80 -19.97 -16.74
CA ARG A 148 -10.20 -21.36 -16.54
C ARG A 148 -9.21 -22.11 -15.63
N PHE A 149 -7.91 -21.90 -15.81
CA PHE A 149 -6.89 -22.51 -14.95
C PHE A 149 -7.08 -22.11 -13.48
N SER A 150 -7.22 -20.81 -13.21
CA SER A 150 -7.42 -20.27 -11.86
C SER A 150 -8.72 -20.75 -11.22
N ARG A 151 -9.81 -20.86 -11.99
CA ARG A 151 -11.08 -21.44 -11.52
C ARG A 151 -10.96 -22.92 -11.15
N LEU A 152 -10.15 -23.69 -11.86
CA LEU A 152 -9.88 -25.10 -11.52
C LEU A 152 -9.03 -25.24 -10.25
N CYS A 153 -8.06 -24.35 -10.04
CA CYS A 153 -7.32 -24.25 -8.77
C CYS A 153 -8.29 -23.97 -7.61
N LEU A 154 -9.14 -22.95 -7.77
CA LEU A 154 -10.17 -22.59 -6.77
C LEU A 154 -11.18 -23.73 -6.55
N GLY A 155 -11.58 -24.44 -7.60
CA GLY A 155 -12.47 -25.61 -7.51
C GLY A 155 -11.87 -26.75 -6.69
N THR A 156 -10.54 -26.94 -6.74
CA THR A 156 -9.84 -27.89 -5.88
C THR A 156 -9.88 -27.46 -4.42
N ILE A 157 -9.64 -26.18 -4.14
CA ILE A 157 -9.75 -25.61 -2.79
C ILE A 157 -11.17 -25.76 -2.26
N ARG A 158 -12.19 -25.31 -3.01
CA ARG A 158 -13.61 -25.36 -2.62
C ARG A 158 -14.07 -26.77 -2.22
N ARG A 159 -13.68 -27.79 -2.99
CA ARG A 159 -14.01 -29.19 -2.67
C ARG A 159 -13.40 -29.65 -1.34
N HIS A 160 -12.20 -29.16 -1.01
CA HIS A 160 -11.51 -29.52 0.23
C HIS A 160 -12.13 -28.83 1.46
N ILE A 161 -12.35 -27.52 1.39
CA ILE A 161 -12.83 -26.72 2.55
C ILE A 161 -14.35 -26.66 2.69
N ARG A 162 -15.11 -27.23 1.74
CA ARG A 162 -16.59 -27.20 1.68
C ARG A 162 -17.20 -25.81 1.81
N PHE A 163 -16.48 -24.79 1.34
CA PHE A 163 -16.89 -23.39 1.40
C PHE A 163 -17.29 -22.89 0.01
N HIS A 164 -18.43 -22.22 -0.08
CA HIS A 164 -18.87 -21.61 -1.32
C HIS A 164 -18.14 -20.28 -1.55
N TRP A 165 -17.09 -20.33 -2.37
CA TRP A 165 -16.41 -19.14 -2.87
C TRP A 165 -16.99 -18.75 -4.23
N PRO A 166 -17.59 -17.56 -4.38
CA PRO A 166 -18.27 -17.16 -5.61
C PRO A 166 -17.29 -16.99 -6.78
N TYR A 167 -17.78 -17.27 -7.99
CA TYR A 167 -17.07 -16.92 -9.23
C TYR A 167 -17.51 -15.52 -9.65
N VAL A 168 -16.69 -14.52 -9.37
CA VAL A 168 -16.93 -13.10 -9.67
C VAL A 168 -15.66 -12.47 -10.24
N ASP A 169 -15.77 -11.28 -10.81
CA ASP A 169 -14.61 -10.49 -11.22
C ASP A 169 -13.71 -10.13 -10.01
N TRP A 170 -12.47 -9.74 -10.28
CA TRP A 170 -11.46 -9.40 -9.29
C TRP A 170 -11.93 -8.38 -8.27
N GLN A 171 -12.51 -7.28 -8.73
CA GLN A 171 -12.92 -6.19 -7.85
C GLN A 171 -14.07 -6.64 -6.94
N SER A 172 -15.10 -7.26 -7.51
CA SER A 172 -16.23 -7.83 -6.76
C SER A 172 -15.77 -8.91 -5.78
N GLY A 173 -14.81 -9.75 -6.16
CA GLY A 173 -14.26 -10.81 -5.31
C GLY A 173 -13.49 -10.26 -4.12
N ILE A 174 -12.68 -9.22 -4.30
CA ILE A 174 -11.97 -8.54 -3.19
C ILE A 174 -12.95 -7.82 -2.27
N MET A 175 -13.96 -7.14 -2.82
CA MET A 175 -15.01 -6.50 -2.01
C MET A 175 -15.81 -7.53 -1.20
N TRP A 176 -16.19 -8.64 -1.83
CA TRP A 176 -16.89 -9.74 -1.17
C TRP A 176 -16.04 -10.38 -0.07
N ALA A 177 -14.75 -10.64 -0.31
CA ALA A 177 -13.85 -11.18 0.72
C ALA A 177 -13.71 -10.21 1.90
N THR A 178 -13.59 -8.91 1.61
CA THR A 178 -13.47 -7.83 2.59
C THR A 178 -14.73 -7.70 3.46
N SER A 179 -15.92 -7.93 2.89
CA SER A 179 -17.18 -7.89 3.64
C SER A 179 -17.43 -9.18 4.40
N ARG A 180 -17.14 -10.33 3.79
CA ARG A 180 -17.48 -11.66 4.32
C ARG A 180 -16.55 -12.12 5.43
N TRP A 181 -15.26 -11.82 5.33
CA TRP A 181 -14.24 -12.24 6.29
C TRP A 181 -13.81 -11.05 7.13
N ARG A 182 -14.74 -10.44 7.88
CA ARG A 182 -14.47 -9.37 8.85
C ARG A 182 -14.17 -9.93 10.25
N GLY A 183 -13.60 -9.10 11.13
CA GLY A 183 -13.33 -9.45 12.53
C GLY A 183 -12.15 -10.40 12.77
N ASN A 184 -12.02 -10.91 13.99
CA ASN A 184 -10.85 -11.68 14.44
C ASN A 184 -11.11 -13.19 14.58
N HIS A 185 -12.22 -13.69 14.04
CA HIS A 185 -12.55 -15.11 14.11
C HIS A 185 -11.51 -15.95 13.35
N VAL A 186 -11.06 -17.04 13.97
CA VAL A 186 -9.96 -17.89 13.46
C VAL A 186 -10.21 -18.41 12.04
N VAL A 187 -11.46 -18.77 11.73
CA VAL A 187 -11.86 -19.24 10.39
C VAL A 187 -11.74 -18.12 9.35
N ASN A 188 -12.10 -16.89 9.69
CA ASN A 188 -11.94 -15.75 8.78
C ASN A 188 -10.46 -15.46 8.49
N ALA A 189 -9.60 -15.60 9.50
CA ALA A 189 -8.16 -15.51 9.31
C ALA A 189 -7.62 -16.61 8.38
N ALA A 190 -8.14 -17.83 8.48
CA ALA A 190 -7.77 -18.94 7.59
C ALA A 190 -8.20 -18.67 6.15
N TYR A 191 -9.41 -18.15 5.92
CA TYR A 191 -9.87 -17.79 4.58
C TYR A 191 -9.08 -16.64 3.95
N ARG A 192 -8.72 -15.62 4.72
CA ARG A 192 -7.80 -14.56 4.24
C ARG A 192 -6.45 -15.13 3.82
N SER A 193 -5.92 -16.10 4.58
CA SER A 193 -4.67 -16.79 4.25
C SER A 193 -4.79 -17.64 2.98
N LEU A 194 -5.93 -18.33 2.78
CA LEU A 194 -6.25 -19.06 1.55
C LEU A 194 -6.31 -18.14 0.33
N LEU A 195 -6.95 -16.96 0.44
CA LEU A 195 -6.93 -15.97 -0.63
C LEU A 195 -5.51 -15.52 -0.94
N ALA A 196 -4.75 -15.08 0.06
CA ALA A 196 -3.38 -14.64 -0.15
C ALA A 196 -2.52 -15.73 -0.81
N SER A 197 -2.65 -16.98 -0.35
CA SER A 197 -1.90 -18.12 -0.91
C SER A 197 -2.34 -18.45 -2.34
N LEU A 198 -3.64 -18.48 -2.64
CA LEU A 198 -4.12 -18.70 -4.00
C LEU A 198 -3.55 -17.67 -4.98
N ILE A 199 -3.64 -16.38 -4.65
CA ILE A 199 -3.11 -15.29 -5.49
C ILE A 199 -1.59 -15.43 -5.67
N TYR A 200 -0.86 -15.74 -4.60
CA TYR A 200 0.58 -15.98 -4.67
C TYR A 200 0.94 -17.13 -5.61
N HIS A 201 0.30 -18.30 -5.48
CA HIS A 201 0.64 -19.47 -6.30
C HIS A 201 0.20 -19.32 -7.75
N LEU A 202 -0.91 -18.64 -8.04
CA LEU A 202 -1.30 -18.30 -9.41
C LEU A 202 -0.27 -17.35 -10.05
N TRP A 203 0.15 -16.32 -9.32
CA TRP A 203 1.19 -15.41 -9.77
C TRP A 203 2.52 -16.14 -10.02
N GLN A 204 2.92 -17.01 -9.10
CA GLN A 204 4.12 -17.84 -9.24
C GLN A 204 4.03 -18.77 -10.46
N GLU A 205 2.90 -19.45 -10.64
CA GLU A 205 2.69 -20.36 -11.77
C GLU A 205 2.78 -19.62 -13.11
N ARG A 206 2.15 -18.45 -13.21
CA ARG A 206 2.27 -17.59 -14.39
C ARG A 206 3.75 -17.29 -14.69
N ASN A 207 4.51 -16.88 -13.68
CA ASN A 207 5.92 -16.56 -13.85
C ASN A 207 6.78 -17.79 -14.21
N PHE A 208 6.48 -18.96 -13.66
CA PHE A 208 7.15 -20.21 -14.01
C PHE A 208 6.90 -20.60 -15.47
N ARG A 209 5.68 -20.47 -15.97
CA ARG A 209 5.39 -20.74 -17.39
C ARG A 209 6.11 -19.74 -18.30
N LYS A 210 6.07 -18.47 -17.91
CA LYS A 210 6.58 -17.37 -18.74
C LYS A 210 8.11 -17.33 -18.82
N PHE A 211 8.78 -17.56 -17.69
CA PHE A 211 10.23 -17.34 -17.59
C PHE A 211 11.04 -18.62 -17.39
N GLN A 212 10.40 -19.74 -17.06
CA GLN A 212 11.09 -21.00 -16.79
C GLN A 212 10.54 -22.19 -17.59
N HIS A 213 9.50 -21.97 -18.42
CA HIS A 213 8.82 -23.03 -19.18
C HIS A 213 8.37 -24.23 -18.32
N LYS A 214 8.06 -23.97 -17.05
CA LYS A 214 7.55 -24.99 -16.11
C LYS A 214 6.05 -24.86 -15.95
N THR A 215 5.35 -25.97 -16.04
CA THR A 215 3.88 -26.04 -15.91
C THR A 215 3.49 -27.02 -14.81
N ARG A 216 2.56 -26.62 -13.95
CA ARG A 216 1.90 -27.48 -12.96
C ARG A 216 0.40 -27.54 -13.22
N ALA A 217 -0.18 -28.70 -12.95
CA ALA A 217 -1.63 -28.90 -13.09
C ALA A 217 -2.42 -28.06 -12.06
N PRO A 218 -3.65 -27.61 -12.38
CA PRO A 218 -4.45 -26.80 -11.45
C PRO A 218 -4.71 -27.47 -10.10
N SER A 219 -4.89 -28.81 -10.10
CA SER A 219 -5.08 -29.59 -8.88
C SER A 219 -3.87 -29.54 -7.95
N ILE A 220 -2.65 -29.58 -8.51
CA ILE A 220 -1.41 -29.46 -7.75
C ILE A 220 -1.31 -28.08 -7.10
N ILE A 221 -1.62 -27.01 -7.84
CA ILE A 221 -1.64 -25.65 -7.28
C ILE A 221 -2.67 -25.53 -6.16
N GLY A 222 -3.89 -26.04 -6.36
CA GLY A 222 -4.92 -26.05 -5.32
C GLY A 222 -4.49 -26.80 -4.05
N SER A 223 -3.87 -27.97 -4.19
CA SER A 223 -3.33 -28.73 -3.06
C SER A 223 -2.17 -28.02 -2.35
N LEU A 224 -1.28 -27.35 -3.09
CA LEU A 224 -0.18 -26.57 -2.50
C LEU A 224 -0.71 -25.42 -1.64
N VAL A 225 -1.75 -24.72 -2.09
CA VAL A 225 -2.43 -23.66 -1.34
C VAL A 225 -3.00 -24.20 -0.02
N ILE A 226 -3.72 -25.33 -0.09
CA ILE A 226 -4.31 -25.97 1.10
C ILE A 226 -3.21 -26.36 2.10
N GLU A 227 -2.19 -27.09 1.64
CA GLU A 227 -1.13 -27.60 2.52
C GLU A 227 -0.27 -26.48 3.11
N GLU A 228 -0.03 -25.39 2.37
CA GLU A 228 0.67 -24.22 2.88
C GLU A 228 -0.12 -23.56 4.02
N VAL A 229 -1.42 -23.33 3.83
CA VAL A 229 -2.26 -22.70 4.85
C VAL A 229 -2.44 -23.62 6.04
N LYS A 230 -2.64 -24.93 5.82
CA LYS A 230 -2.74 -25.93 6.88
C LYS A 230 -1.47 -25.94 7.75
N ARG A 231 -0.28 -25.99 7.13
CA ARG A 231 1.00 -25.89 7.87
C ARG A 231 1.09 -24.58 8.65
N ARG A 232 0.64 -23.46 8.05
CA ARG A 232 0.65 -22.17 8.75
C ARG A 232 -0.25 -22.18 9.97
N ILE A 233 -1.45 -22.73 9.87
CA ILE A 233 -2.39 -22.88 10.99
C ILE A 233 -1.77 -23.71 12.10
N LEU A 234 -1.19 -24.87 11.77
CA LEU A 234 -0.56 -25.77 12.75
C LEU A 234 0.68 -25.15 13.43
N SER A 235 1.40 -24.26 12.73
CA SER A 235 2.60 -23.59 13.27
C SER A 235 2.31 -22.33 14.10
N ALA A 236 1.11 -21.78 14.02
CA ALA A 236 0.82 -20.46 14.60
C ALA A 236 0.35 -20.59 16.05
N SER A 237 0.97 -19.82 16.96
CA SER A 237 0.41 -19.61 18.30
C SER A 237 -0.78 -18.66 18.22
N LEU A 238 -1.91 -19.09 18.79
CA LEU A 238 -3.11 -18.25 18.88
C LEU A 238 -3.02 -17.40 20.14
N HIS A 239 -3.02 -16.08 19.97
CA HIS A 239 -3.15 -15.13 21.08
C HIS A 239 -4.58 -15.13 21.64
N HIS A 240 -4.74 -14.79 22.92
CA HIS A 240 -6.03 -14.81 23.63
C HIS A 240 -7.11 -13.89 23.01
N SER A 241 -6.71 -12.93 22.16
CA SER A 241 -7.61 -12.00 21.46
C SER A 241 -8.27 -12.58 20.20
N ILE A 242 -7.94 -13.83 19.83
CA ILE A 242 -8.52 -14.52 18.68
C ILE A 242 -9.74 -15.30 19.14
N SER A 243 -10.90 -15.00 18.54
CA SER A 243 -12.13 -15.72 18.84
C SER A 243 -12.09 -17.13 18.23
N THR A 244 -12.22 -18.13 19.09
CA THR A 244 -12.32 -19.58 18.77
C THR A 244 -13.68 -20.17 19.14
N GLN A 245 -14.59 -19.39 19.72
CA GLN A 245 -15.92 -19.83 20.11
C GLN A 245 -16.74 -20.20 18.87
N GLY A 246 -17.26 -21.44 18.84
CA GLY A 246 -18.07 -21.97 17.73
C GLY A 246 -17.38 -23.02 16.85
N LEU A 247 -16.28 -23.65 17.31
CA LEU A 247 -15.66 -24.81 16.64
C LEU A 247 -16.39 -26.16 16.90
N TYR A 248 -17.66 -26.13 17.34
CA TYR A 248 -18.49 -27.32 17.57
C TYR A 248 -19.58 -27.44 16.51
#